data_AF-A0A9P1GAX6-F1
#
_entry.id   AF-A0A9P1GAX6-F1
#
_cell.length_a   1.000
_cell.length_b   1.000
_cell.length_c   1.000
_cell.angle_alpha   90.00
_cell.angle_beta   90.00
_cell.angle_gamma   90.00
#
_symmetry.space_group_name_H-M   'P 1'
#
loop_
_entity.id
_entity.type
_entity.pdbx_description
1 polymer ?
#
loop_
_entity_poly.entity_id
_entity_poly.type
_entity_poly.pdbx_seq_one_letter_code
_entity_poly.pdbx_strand_id
1 'polypeptide(L)' 'MRTEVFVPITDDVQAKDVTVDIRRSHLSVRVKDQLPLEGQLWKDIRADESGWLIDKEANQRCIIVTLIKRDAGRL' A
#
# COMPACT_ATOMS: atom_id res chain seq x y z
N MET A 1 -2.98 15.06 -2.38
CA MET A 1 -1.65 14.92 -1.72
C MET A 1 -1.23 13.45 -1.73
N ARG A 2 0.03 13.14 -2.08
CA ARG A 2 0.57 11.76 -2.14
C ARG A 2 1.23 11.36 -0.82
N THR A 3 1.13 10.09 -0.44
CA THR A 3 1.92 9.48 0.64
C THR A 3 2.28 8.05 0.27
N GLU A 4 3.34 7.51 0.86
CA GLU A 4 3.80 6.14 0.61
C GLU A 4 3.82 5.32 1.90
N VAL A 5 3.57 4.02 1.76
CA VAL A 5 3.72 3.00 2.80
C VAL A 5 4.71 1.96 2.29
N PHE A 6 5.74 1.69 3.08
CA PHE A 6 6.79 0.73 2.74
C PHE A 6 6.63 -0.51 3.61
N VAL A 7 6.43 -1.67 2.99
CA VAL A 7 6.35 -2.96 3.67
C VAL A 7 7.56 -3.79 3.25
N PRO A 8 8.56 -3.97 4.12
CA PRO A 8 9.75 -4.76 3.80
C PRO A 8 9.38 -6.21 3.48
N ILE A 9 10.03 -6.77 2.46
CA ILE A 9 9.86 -8.16 2.04
C ILE A 9 11.22 -8.81 1.77
N THR A 10 11.25 -10.14 1.79
CA THR A 10 12.42 -10.93 1.42
C THR A 10 12.58 -11.02 -0.10
N ASP A 11 13.77 -11.43 -0.56
CA ASP A 11 14.11 -11.47 -1.99
C ASP A 11 13.31 -12.49 -2.81
N ASP A 12 12.77 -13.53 -2.16
CA ASP A 12 11.97 -14.58 -2.77
C ASP A 12 10.52 -14.17 -3.07
N VAL A 13 10.02 -13.09 -2.45
CA VAL A 13 8.64 -12.61 -2.65
C VAL A 13 8.49 -12.01 -4.05
N GLN A 14 7.54 -12.55 -4.82
CA GLN A 14 7.17 -12.07 -6.15
C GLN A 14 5.79 -11.40 -6.13
N ALA A 15 5.47 -10.64 -7.19
CA ALA A 15 4.18 -9.94 -7.29
C ALA A 15 2.96 -10.87 -7.16
N LYS A 16 3.05 -12.11 -7.66
CA LYS A 16 1.99 -13.13 -7.53
C LYS A 16 1.72 -13.57 -6.09
N ASP A 17 2.70 -13.38 -5.20
CA ASP A 17 2.61 -13.74 -3.78
C ASP A 17 2.06 -12.57 -2.95
N VAL A 18 1.80 -11.42 -3.58
CA VAL A 18 1.33 -10.20 -2.93
C VAL A 18 -0.10 -9.88 -3.36
N THR A 19 -0.97 -9.67 -2.38
CA THR A 19 -2.31 -9.11 -2.58
C THR A 19 -2.39 -7.77 -1.86
N VAL A 20 -2.66 -6.70 -2.59
CA VAL A 20 -2.91 -5.37 -2.02
C VAL A 20 -4.33 -4.95 -2.34
N ASP A 21 -5.12 -4.70 -1.30
CA ASP A 21 -6.48 -4.18 -1.40
C ASP A 21 -6.48 -2.72 -0.92
N ILE A 22 -6.64 -1.80 -1.88
CA ILE A 22 -6.63 -0.35 -1.65
C ILE A 22 -8.08 0.13 -1.77
N ARG A 23 -8.69 0.52 -0.65
CA ARG A 23 -10.06 1.05 -0.60
C ARG A 23 -10.07 2.48 -0.08
N ARG A 24 -11.17 3.18 -0.32
CA ARG A 24 -11.36 4.60 0.06
C ARG A 24 -10.85 4.93 1.46
N SER A 25 -11.12 4.08 2.46
CA SER A 25 -10.78 4.34 3.86
C SER A 25 -10.06 3.16 4.53
N HIS A 26 -9.54 2.19 3.77
CA HIS A 26 -8.94 0.98 4.32
C HIS A 26 -7.81 0.49 3.40
N LEU A 27 -6.73 -0.02 4.00
CA LEU A 27 -5.63 -0.65 3.28
C LEU A 27 -5.41 -2.06 3.84
N SER A 28 -5.21 -3.04 2.96
CA SER A 28 -4.73 -4.38 3.32
C SER A 28 -3.56 -4.75 2.41
N VAL A 29 -2.44 -5.17 3.00
CA VAL A 29 -1.27 -5.69 2.30
C VAL A 29 -1.02 -7.10 2.84
N ARG A 30 -1.10 -8.10 1.97
CA ARG A 30 -0.89 -9.50 2.31
C ARG A 30 0.22 -10.09 1.46
N VAL A 31 1.20 -10.69 2.12
CA VAL A 31 2.16 -11.60 1.50
C VAL A 31 1.67 -13.02 1.77
N LYS A 32 1.78 -13.90 0.77
CA LYS A 32 1.39 -15.31 0.87
C LYS A 32 2.01 -15.95 2.12
N ASP A 33 1.20 -16.71 2.85
CA ASP A 33 1.59 -17.42 4.07
C ASP A 33 2.09 -16.51 5.23
N GLN A 34 1.82 -15.20 5.17
CA GLN A 34 2.09 -14.24 6.24
C GLN A 34 0.82 -13.57 6.76
N LEU A 35 0.88 -13.04 7.98
CA LEU A 35 -0.19 -12.22 8.53
C LEU A 35 -0.30 -10.90 7.74
N PRO A 36 -1.51 -10.48 7.34
CA PRO A 36 -1.69 -9.24 6.60
C PRO A 36 -1.45 -8.01 7.49
N LEU A 37 -0.86 -6.96 6.91
CA LEU A 37 -0.94 -5.61 7.44
C LEU A 37 -2.24 -4.99 6.96
N GLU A 38 -3.20 -4.78 7.87
CA GLU A 38 -4.49 -4.22 7.49
C GLU A 38 -5.02 -3.23 8.52
N GLY A 39 -5.80 -2.25 8.04
CA GLY A 39 -6.46 -1.32 8.93
C GLY A 39 -7.15 -0.15 8.25
N GLN A 40 -7.91 0.57 9.07
CA GLN A 40 -8.58 1.81 8.71
C GLN A 40 -7.54 2.92 8.43
N LEU A 41 -7.68 3.60 7.29
CA LEU A 41 -6.87 4.76 6.95
C LEU A 41 -7.34 5.98 7.76
N TRP A 42 -6.38 6.81 8.16
CA TRP A 42 -6.66 8.04 8.91
C TRP A 42 -7.48 9.07 8.11
N LYS A 43 -7.37 9.05 6.78
CA LYS A 43 -8.12 9.90 5.87
C LYS A 43 -8.49 9.11 4.61
N ASP A 44 -9.60 9.50 4.00
CA ASP A 44 -10.01 8.98 2.71
C ASP A 44 -8.97 9.23 1.60
N ILE A 45 -8.89 8.27 0.68
CA ILE A 45 -8.04 8.28 -0.51
C ILE A 45 -8.85 8.15 -1.80
N ARG A 46 -8.22 8.45 -2.93
CA ARG A 46 -8.68 8.12 -4.29
C ARG A 46 -8.06 6.78 -4.67
N ALA A 47 -8.82 5.70 -4.46
CA ALA A 47 -8.31 4.34 -4.61
C ALA A 47 -7.92 4.01 -6.06
N ASP A 48 -8.65 4.57 -7.01
CA ASP A 48 -8.43 4.51 -8.47
C ASP A 48 -7.16 5.21 -8.93
N GLU A 49 -6.72 6.24 -8.20
CA GLU A 49 -5.45 6.93 -8.45
C GLU A 49 -4.29 6.38 -7.59
N SER A 50 -4.57 5.43 -6.70
CA SER A 50 -3.60 4.81 -5.81
C SER A 50 -3.14 3.47 -6.38
N GLY A 51 -1.96 3.01 -5.97
CA GLY A 51 -1.39 1.79 -6.53
C GLY A 51 -0.24 1.24 -5.70
N TRP A 52 0.35 0.15 -6.17
CA TRP A 52 1.48 -0.47 -5.50
C TRP A 52 2.44 -1.11 -6.52
N LEU A 53 3.66 -1.31 -6.08
CA LEU A 53 4.71 -2.01 -6.81
C LEU A 53 5.70 -2.65 -5.84
N ILE A 54 6.55 -3.55 -6.32
CA ILE A 54 7.71 -4.05 -5.58
C ILE A 54 8.96 -3.36 -6.12
N ASP A 55 9.70 -2.69 -5.26
CA ASP A 55 10.99 -2.05 -5.61
C ASP A 55 11.88 -1.95 -4.36
N LYS A 56 13.05 -1.36 -4.50
CA LYS A 56 13.99 -1.11 -3.41
C LYS A 56 13.85 0.30 -2.87
N GLU A 57 13.64 0.41 -1.57
CA GLU A 57 13.79 1.65 -0.80
C GLU A 57 15.03 1.52 0.08
N ALA A 58 15.99 2.45 -0.02
CA ALA A 58 17.25 2.40 0.73
C ALA A 58 17.96 1.01 0.68
N ASN A 59 17.96 0.38 -0.50
CA ASN A 59 18.51 -0.97 -0.77
C ASN A 59 17.79 -2.16 -0.08
N GLN A 60 16.62 -1.93 0.51
CA GLN A 60 15.72 -2.96 1.04
C GLN A 60 14.55 -3.18 0.07
N ARG A 61 14.28 -4.43 -0.34
CA ARG A 61 13.07 -4.74 -1.13
C ARG A 61 11.82 -4.47 -0.28
N CYS A 62 10.88 -3.75 -0.87
CA CYS A 62 9.64 -3.35 -0.25
C CYS A 62 8.48 -3.51 -1.23
N ILE A 63 7.30 -3.84 -0.70
CA ILE A 63 6.05 -3.46 -1.33
C ILE A 63 5.86 -1.97 -1.03
N ILE A 64 5.83 -1.15 -2.08
CA ILE A 64 5.64 0.30 -1.96
C ILE A 64 4.20 0.60 -2.38
N VAL A 65 3.36 0.97 -1.41
CA VAL A 65 1.97 1.37 -1.66
C VAL A 65 1.91 2.89 -1.72
N THR A 66 1.56 3.43 -2.88
CA THR A 66 1.30 4.85 -3.08
C THR A 66 -0.18 5.14 -2.88
N LEU A 67 -0.49 6.03 -1.93
CA LEU A 67 -1.85 6.46 -1.62
C LEU A 67 -2.05 7.94 -1.99
N ILE A 68 -3.12 8.23 -2.74
CA ILE A 68 -3.52 9.59 -3.09
C ILE A 68 -4.64 10.04 -2.14
N LYS A 69 -4.31 10.90 -1.18
CA LYS A 69 -5.29 11.46 -0.24
C LYS A 69 -6.33 12.28 -0.98
N ARG A 70 -7.62 12.07 -0.66
CA ARG A 70 -8.68 13.00 -1.07
C ARG A 70 -8.42 14.34 -0.41
N ASP A 71 -8.61 15.41 -1.18
CA ASP A 71 -8.60 16.75 -0.62
C ASP A 71 -9.76 16.88 0.37
N ALA A 72 -9.57 17.67 1.43
CA ALA A 72 -10.72 18.04 2.23
C ALA A 72 -11.54 18.97 1.35
N GLY A 73 -12.70 18.52 0.87
CA GLY A 73 -13.66 19.42 0.26
C GLY A 73 -13.95 20.54 1.25
N ARG A 74 -13.73 21.80 0.87
CA ARG A 74 -14.41 22.91 1.53
C ARG A 74 -15.91 22.61 1.40
N LEU A 75 -16.57 22.43 2.53
CA LEU A 75 -18.01 22.65 2.62
C LEU A 75 -18.31 24.09 2.19
#